data_AF-A0A369W3E6-F1
#
_entry.id   AF-A0A369W3E6-F1
#
_cell.length_a   1.000
_cell.length_b   1.000
_cell.length_c   1.000
_cell.angle_alpha   90.00
_cell.angle_beta   90.00
_cell.angle_gamma   90.00
#
_symmetry.space_group_name_H-M   'P 1'
#
loop_
_entity.id
_entity.type
_entity.pdbx_description
1 polymer ?
#
loop_
_entity_poly.entity_id
_entity_poly.type
_entity_poly.pdbx_seq_one_letter_code
_entity_poly.pdbx_strand_id
1 'polypeptide(L)'
;MRMCLYMFPPKPDRAILQDGDGGVHDGAPDFAMCKPGPPLEPHTGMRHSQGTFPPESTMIRLARLFAFCAVVGVASPAVAQPLMQLCRPVVTGASVALPAAYVPGDLPQGDAAAFLAGETDDCPQCDLKGAQLQRRDLSGADLRGADLSGASLHRARLLETQLDGANLAGANLNLADLKGASLLAADLRGALLYRADLSRAHLGDADLSGARLQNARLGQAEMWRTRFTGALAMATNLSAANLRGADLQLANFQGADFQRSDLRDASLTNGGFIGANFSSANLAQVSAFNADFLDADFLNARMANADLRNVRFDGAILTCVEFQNAILGRVQF
;
A
#
# COMPACT_ATOMS: atom_id res chain seq x y z
N MET A 1 8.90 1.29 31.68
CA MET A 1 8.78 -0.11 32.16
C MET A 1 7.97 -0.88 31.11
N ARG A 2 8.58 -1.86 30.43
CA ARG A 2 7.92 -2.69 29.42
C ARG A 2 7.30 -3.90 30.11
N MET A 3 5.98 -4.03 30.02
CA MET A 3 5.23 -5.16 30.54
C MET A 3 4.69 -5.94 29.34
N CYS A 4 5.34 -7.05 29.01
CA CYS A 4 4.79 -8.03 28.06
C CYS A 4 3.66 -8.76 28.79
N LEU A 5 2.40 -8.48 28.45
CA LEU A 5 1.30 -9.35 28.85
C LEU A 5 1.34 -10.60 27.98
N TYR A 6 1.74 -11.73 28.57
CA TYR A 6 1.38 -13.06 28.09
C TYR A 6 0.05 -13.44 28.75
N MET A 7 -1.02 -13.60 27.98
CA MET A 7 -2.21 -14.33 28.42
C MET A 7 -2.27 -15.65 27.64
N PHE A 8 -2.11 -16.76 28.36
CA PHE A 8 -2.48 -18.09 27.89
C PHE A 8 -3.91 -18.40 28.38
N PRO A 9 -4.76 -19.09 27.59
CA PRO A 9 -6.03 -19.61 28.09
C PRO A 9 -5.80 -20.87 28.98
N PRO A 10 -6.68 -21.15 29.96
CA PRO A 10 -6.56 -22.34 30.80
C PRO A 10 -7.02 -23.59 30.03
N LYS A 11 -6.22 -24.66 30.07
CA LYS A 11 -6.69 -26.00 29.65
C LYS A 11 -7.63 -26.56 30.73
N PRO A 12 -8.69 -27.29 30.36
CA PRO A 12 -9.54 -27.98 31.33
C PRO A 12 -8.89 -29.29 31.80
N ASP A 13 -8.93 -29.51 33.11
CA ASP A 13 -8.60 -30.78 33.76
C ASP A 13 -9.58 -31.89 33.36
N ARG A 14 -9.07 -33.04 32.92
CA ARG A 14 -9.68 -34.34 33.23
C ARG A 14 -8.63 -35.43 33.43
N ALA A 15 -8.80 -36.11 34.54
CA ALA A 15 -7.99 -37.17 35.10
C ALA A 15 -8.28 -38.55 34.45
N ILE A 16 -7.19 -39.32 34.30
CA ILE A 16 -7.01 -40.77 34.52
C ILE A 16 -7.83 -41.76 33.66
N LEU A 17 -7.11 -42.59 32.89
CA LEU A 17 -7.05 -44.07 33.05
C LEU A 17 -5.83 -44.66 32.30
N GLN A 18 -5.10 -45.50 33.05
CA GLN A 18 -4.07 -46.53 32.76
C GLN A 18 -4.34 -47.38 31.49
N ASP A 19 -3.43 -48.06 30.78
CA ASP A 19 -2.04 -48.56 30.93
C ASP A 19 -1.52 -48.90 29.50
N GLY A 20 -0.19 -49.04 29.32
CA GLY A 20 0.37 -49.92 28.28
C GLY A 20 1.53 -49.39 27.42
N ASP A 21 2.75 -49.69 27.88
CA ASP A 21 4.06 -49.83 27.21
C ASP A 21 4.27 -49.42 25.73
N GLY A 22 5.35 -48.67 25.48
CA GLY A 22 5.96 -48.57 24.15
C GLY A 22 6.98 -47.44 23.92
N GLY A 23 8.18 -47.55 24.51
CA GLY A 23 9.48 -47.18 23.93
C GLY A 23 9.74 -45.84 23.21
N VAL A 24 10.62 -45.04 23.83
CA VAL A 24 11.79 -44.33 23.26
C VAL A 24 11.57 -43.23 22.19
N HIS A 25 11.63 -41.96 22.61
CA HIS A 25 12.73 -41.02 22.32
C HIS A 25 12.38 -39.61 22.84
N ASP A 26 13.10 -39.17 23.86
CA ASP A 26 13.12 -37.79 24.34
C ASP A 26 13.66 -36.86 23.23
N GLY A 27 12.88 -35.83 22.90
CA GLY A 27 13.24 -34.82 21.92
C GLY A 27 12.25 -33.65 22.00
N ALA A 28 12.35 -32.86 23.06
CA ALA A 28 11.66 -31.58 23.17
C ALA A 28 12.03 -30.69 21.98
N PRO A 29 11.07 -30.04 21.29
CA PRO A 29 11.42 -28.98 20.35
C PRO A 29 11.89 -27.77 21.14
N ASP A 30 13.17 -27.42 20.97
CA ASP A 30 13.77 -26.17 21.42
C ASP A 30 12.93 -24.98 20.90
N PHE A 31 12.19 -24.34 21.79
CA PHE A 31 11.60 -23.04 21.52
C PHE A 31 12.73 -22.01 21.45
N ALA A 32 13.17 -21.72 20.22
CA ALA A 32 14.13 -20.67 19.95
C ALA A 32 13.57 -19.32 20.44
N MET A 33 14.04 -18.90 21.62
CA MET A 33 13.94 -17.51 22.06
C MET A 33 14.63 -16.63 21.02
N CYS A 34 13.87 -15.77 20.32
CA CYS A 34 14.45 -14.68 19.56
C CYS A 34 15.18 -13.74 20.52
N LYS A 35 16.50 -13.91 20.63
CA LYS A 35 17.37 -12.88 21.20
C LYS A 35 17.22 -11.62 20.36
N PRO A 36 17.16 -10.42 20.96
CA PRO A 36 17.30 -9.19 20.20
C PRO A 36 18.61 -9.24 19.42
N GLY A 37 18.53 -9.16 18.10
CA GLY A 37 19.71 -9.03 17.25
C GLY A 37 20.49 -7.78 17.66
N PRO A 38 21.83 -7.79 17.62
CA PRO A 38 22.62 -6.63 17.94
C PRO A 38 22.27 -5.46 17.00
N PRO A 39 22.38 -4.21 17.46
CA PRO A 39 22.14 -3.05 16.61
C PRO A 39 23.07 -3.11 15.39
N LEU A 40 22.52 -2.82 14.21
CA LEU A 40 23.28 -2.70 12.97
C LEU A 40 24.33 -1.59 13.13
N GLU A 41 25.58 -1.98 13.33
CA GLU A 41 26.71 -1.06 13.17
C GLU A 41 26.93 -0.78 11.67
N PRO A 42 27.32 0.45 11.31
CA PRO A 42 27.56 0.82 9.92
C PRO A 42 28.76 0.06 9.36
N HIS A 43 28.57 -0.61 8.23
CA HIS A 43 29.63 -1.29 7.49
C HIS A 43 30.73 -0.32 7.06
N THR A 44 31.86 -0.32 7.77
CA THR A 44 33.15 0.16 7.27
C THR A 44 34.03 -1.04 6.93
N GLY A 45 34.31 -1.23 5.64
CA GLY A 45 35.14 -2.34 5.17
C GLY A 45 35.42 -2.29 3.67
N MET A 46 36.12 -1.26 3.19
CA MET A 46 36.93 -1.39 1.97
C MET A 46 38.35 -0.86 2.20
N ARG A 47 39.24 -1.84 2.35
CA ARG A 47 40.67 -1.91 1.99
C ARG A 47 41.52 -0.64 2.15
N HIS A 48 42.45 -0.71 3.11
CA HIS A 48 43.70 0.03 3.10
C HIS A 48 44.52 -0.26 1.83
N SER A 49 44.85 0.79 1.08
CA SER A 49 46.13 0.92 0.37
C SER A 49 46.82 2.16 0.92
N GLN A 50 48.08 1.99 1.31
CA GLN A 50 48.88 3.02 1.97
C GLN A 50 49.13 4.26 1.11
N GLY A 51 49.21 5.43 1.75
CA GLY A 51 49.68 6.67 1.11
C GLY A 51 49.41 7.93 1.93
N THR A 52 50.30 8.22 2.89
CA THR A 52 50.77 9.57 3.32
C THR A 52 49.76 10.73 3.51
N PHE A 53 49.62 11.18 4.75
CA PHE A 53 49.06 12.49 5.16
C PHE A 53 49.96 13.69 4.77
N PRO A 54 49.38 14.90 4.66
CA PRO A 54 49.80 16.02 5.50
C PRO A 54 48.62 16.74 6.21
N PRO A 55 48.88 17.66 7.18
CA PRO A 55 48.09 17.77 8.40
C PRO A 55 47.06 18.92 8.45
N GLU A 56 46.25 18.82 9.50
CA GLU A 56 45.37 19.79 10.18
C GLU A 56 45.54 21.29 9.86
N SER A 57 44.40 21.97 9.67
CA SER A 57 44.16 23.31 10.22
C SER A 57 42.66 23.56 10.43
N THR A 58 42.24 23.13 11.61
CA THR A 58 41.25 23.70 12.53
C THR A 58 40.42 24.92 12.07
N MET A 59 39.12 24.66 11.96
CA MET A 59 38.03 25.58 12.30
C MET A 59 38.24 26.25 13.66
N ILE A 60 38.35 27.59 13.72
CA ILE A 60 37.81 28.42 14.82
C ILE A 60 37.50 29.81 14.27
N ARG A 61 36.22 30.19 14.22
CA ARG A 61 35.63 31.45 14.75
C ARG A 61 34.28 31.75 14.08
N LEU A 62 33.33 32.17 14.93
CA LEU A 62 32.06 32.85 14.62
C LEU A 62 30.81 31.99 14.39
N ALA A 63 30.31 31.40 15.49
CA ALA A 63 28.87 31.30 15.73
C ALA A 63 28.56 31.96 17.09
N ARG A 64 28.08 33.21 17.07
CA ARG A 64 27.36 33.89 18.16
C ARG A 64 26.89 35.29 17.72
N LEU A 65 25.63 35.61 18.03
CA LEU A 65 24.84 36.83 17.75
C LEU A 65 24.25 36.87 16.32
N PHE A 66 22.97 37.15 16.07
CA PHE A 66 22.02 38.04 16.74
C PHE A 66 20.57 37.53 16.63
N ALA A 67 19.80 37.74 17.70
CA ALA A 67 18.36 37.93 17.66
C ALA A 67 18.07 39.45 17.82
N PHE A 68 16.87 39.89 17.41
CA PHE A 68 16.22 41.20 17.65
C PHE A 68 16.60 42.42 16.77
N CYS A 69 15.71 42.80 15.84
CA CYS A 69 14.97 44.08 15.86
C CYS A 69 13.92 44.15 14.73
N ALA A 70 12.84 44.87 15.00
CA ALA A 70 11.58 44.92 14.25
C ALA A 70 11.35 46.29 13.58
N VAL A 71 10.36 46.35 12.67
CA VAL A 71 9.51 47.53 12.32
C VAL A 71 10.23 48.76 11.71
N VAL A 72 10.00 49.01 10.40
CA VAL A 72 9.42 50.23 9.76
C VAL A 72 9.51 49.99 8.25
N GLY A 73 8.40 50.11 7.51
CA GLY A 73 8.39 50.03 6.05
C GLY A 73 8.65 51.37 5.39
N VAL A 74 9.39 51.40 4.27
CA VAL A 74 9.17 52.29 3.12
C VAL A 74 9.90 51.77 1.86
N ALA A 75 9.19 51.82 0.73
CA ALA A 75 9.64 52.08 -0.66
C ALA A 75 10.68 51.19 -1.39
N SER A 76 10.19 50.63 -2.51
CA SER A 76 10.85 50.21 -3.77
C SER A 76 11.79 51.25 -4.41
N PRO A 77 12.39 50.99 -5.60
CA PRO A 77 13.07 49.80 -6.14
C PRO A 77 14.45 50.19 -6.74
N ALA A 78 15.10 49.25 -7.42
CA ALA A 78 16.22 49.43 -8.36
C ALA A 78 17.61 49.63 -7.72
N VAL A 79 18.44 48.58 -7.82
CA VAL A 79 19.67 48.55 -8.62
C VAL A 79 20.36 47.19 -8.38
N ALA A 80 20.88 46.61 -9.47
CA ALA A 80 21.88 45.54 -9.53
C ALA A 80 21.46 44.08 -9.25
N GLN A 81 21.06 43.40 -10.33
CA GLN A 81 21.62 42.07 -10.66
C GLN A 81 22.97 42.29 -11.42
N PRO A 82 23.86 41.29 -11.62
CA PRO A 82 23.85 39.89 -11.14
C PRO A 82 25.22 39.43 -10.59
N LEU A 83 25.34 38.93 -9.36
CA LEU A 83 26.47 38.08 -8.93
C LEU A 83 26.08 37.27 -7.68
N MET A 84 25.34 36.17 -7.88
CA MET A 84 25.24 35.08 -6.90
C MET A 84 25.01 33.76 -7.63
N GLN A 85 26.07 33.27 -8.27
CA GLN A 85 26.32 31.83 -8.26
C GLN A 85 27.07 31.50 -6.97
N LEU A 86 26.75 30.35 -6.37
CA LEU A 86 27.35 29.75 -5.16
C LEU A 86 26.73 30.18 -3.81
N CYS A 87 25.49 29.74 -3.58
CA CYS A 87 25.10 29.16 -2.29
C CYS A 87 23.79 28.36 -2.45
N ARG A 88 23.88 27.09 -2.85
CA ARG A 88 22.78 26.13 -2.67
C ARG A 88 22.94 25.52 -1.28
N PRO A 89 21.99 25.67 -0.34
CA PRO A 89 21.94 24.78 0.80
C PRO A 89 21.49 23.40 0.30
N VAL A 90 22.30 22.39 0.62
CA VAL A 90 21.93 20.98 0.53
C VAL A 90 20.85 20.75 1.57
N VAL A 91 19.59 20.66 1.13
CA VAL A 91 18.50 20.12 1.95
C VAL A 91 18.32 18.68 1.55
N THR A 92 18.90 17.78 2.34
CA THR A 92 18.55 16.36 2.36
C THR A 92 17.15 16.22 2.94
N GLY A 93 16.17 16.16 2.05
CA GLY A 93 14.79 15.86 2.37
C GLY A 93 14.12 15.42 1.08
N ALA A 94 14.22 14.12 0.77
CA ALA A 94 13.45 13.50 -0.30
C ALA A 94 11.97 13.50 0.10
N SER A 95 11.34 14.67 0.00
CA SER A 95 9.91 14.77 -0.20
C SER A 95 9.70 14.29 -1.63
N VAL A 96 9.16 13.07 -1.77
CA VAL A 96 8.55 12.66 -3.03
C VAL A 96 7.49 13.71 -3.32
N ALA A 97 7.77 14.58 -4.28
CA ALA A 97 6.78 15.49 -4.81
C ALA A 97 5.60 14.63 -5.26
N LEU A 98 4.42 14.87 -4.67
CA LEU A 98 3.17 14.34 -5.17
C LEU A 98 3.15 14.58 -6.69
N PRO A 99 2.91 13.58 -7.54
CA PRO A 99 2.55 13.89 -8.91
C PRO A 99 1.32 14.79 -8.82
N ALA A 100 1.37 15.91 -9.53
CA ALA A 100 0.29 16.88 -9.60
C ALA A 100 -1.04 16.11 -9.75
N ALA A 101 -2.04 16.47 -8.94
CA ALA A 101 -3.39 15.96 -9.09
C ALA A 101 -3.74 15.99 -10.59
N TYR A 102 -4.10 14.83 -11.15
CA TYR A 102 -4.54 14.72 -12.53
C TYR A 102 -5.58 15.81 -12.79
N VAL A 103 -5.27 16.74 -13.70
CA VAL A 103 -6.17 17.81 -14.13
C VAL A 103 -6.78 17.35 -15.46
N PRO A 104 -8.00 16.79 -15.46
CA PRO A 104 -8.71 16.52 -16.71
C PRO A 104 -9.08 17.87 -17.34
N GLY A 105 -8.32 18.30 -18.35
CA GLY A 105 -8.60 19.56 -19.04
C GLY A 105 -7.77 19.80 -20.30
N ASP A 106 -6.51 19.38 -20.33
CA ASP A 106 -5.58 19.80 -21.39
C ASP A 106 -5.21 18.70 -22.41
N LEU A 107 -5.81 17.50 -22.31
CA LEU A 107 -5.60 16.46 -23.32
C LEU A 107 -6.44 16.75 -24.57
N PRO A 108 -5.92 16.49 -25.79
CA PRO A 108 -6.74 16.57 -27.00
C PRO A 108 -7.79 15.45 -26.98
N GLN A 109 -9.02 15.78 -27.37
CA GLN A 109 -10.09 14.78 -27.48
C GLN A 109 -9.78 13.80 -28.62
N GLY A 110 -9.77 12.51 -28.31
CA GLY A 110 -9.54 11.44 -29.28
C GLY A 110 -10.73 11.21 -30.22
N ASP A 111 -10.48 10.47 -31.30
CA ASP A 111 -11.50 10.09 -32.27
C ASP A 111 -12.10 8.73 -31.90
N ALA A 112 -13.26 8.75 -31.24
CA ALA A 112 -13.98 7.54 -30.84
C ALA A 112 -14.37 6.65 -32.03
N ALA A 113 -14.67 7.24 -33.20
CA ALA A 113 -15.05 6.46 -34.38
C ALA A 113 -13.85 5.70 -34.94
N ALA A 114 -12.71 6.37 -35.10
CA ALA A 114 -11.45 5.74 -35.52
C ALA A 114 -11.02 4.65 -34.52
N PHE A 115 -11.17 4.92 -33.21
CA PHE A 115 -10.87 3.93 -32.18
C PHE A 115 -11.76 2.69 -32.28
N LEU A 116 -13.08 2.87 -32.40
CA LEU A 116 -14.03 1.75 -32.49
C LEU A 116 -13.90 0.97 -33.81
N ALA A 117 -13.45 1.63 -34.89
CA ALA A 117 -13.12 0.98 -36.16
C ALA A 117 -11.80 0.21 -36.13
N GLY A 118 -10.98 0.38 -35.08
CA GLY A 118 -9.66 -0.26 -34.96
C GLY A 118 -8.57 0.43 -35.80
N GLU A 119 -8.78 1.68 -36.20
CA GLU A 119 -7.81 2.49 -36.94
C GLU A 119 -6.76 3.11 -35.99
N THR A 120 -7.12 3.28 -34.73
CA THR A 120 -6.25 3.72 -33.63
C THR A 120 -6.60 2.97 -32.34
N ASP A 121 -5.63 2.81 -31.46
CA ASP A 121 -5.84 2.34 -30.09
C ASP A 121 -5.85 3.49 -29.08
N ASP A 122 -5.34 4.66 -29.44
CA ASP A 122 -5.37 5.84 -28.59
C ASP A 122 -6.72 6.56 -28.73
N CYS A 123 -7.35 6.85 -27.59
CA CYS A 123 -8.61 7.57 -27.49
C CYS A 123 -8.73 8.34 -26.16
N PRO A 124 -7.82 9.30 -25.87
CA PRO A 124 -7.92 10.12 -24.68
C PRO A 124 -9.24 10.91 -24.68
N GLN A 125 -9.90 11.00 -23.52
CA GLN A 125 -11.16 11.74 -23.33
C GLN A 125 -12.33 11.33 -24.26
N CYS A 126 -12.27 10.14 -24.87
CA CYS A 126 -13.35 9.64 -25.70
C CYS A 126 -14.57 9.20 -24.89
N ASP A 127 -15.76 9.35 -25.46
CA ASP A 127 -16.97 8.66 -24.99
C ASP A 127 -16.99 7.24 -25.58
N LEU A 128 -16.69 6.26 -24.72
CA LEU A 128 -16.68 4.83 -25.03
C LEU A 128 -17.66 4.09 -24.11
N LYS A 129 -18.71 4.79 -23.64
CA LYS A 129 -19.68 4.24 -22.71
C LYS A 129 -20.36 3.00 -23.28
N GLY A 130 -20.33 1.91 -22.54
CA GLY A 130 -20.91 0.64 -22.96
C GLY A 130 -20.23 -0.01 -24.18
N ALA A 131 -19.07 0.48 -24.61
CA ALA A 131 -18.35 -0.05 -25.77
C ALA A 131 -18.05 -1.55 -25.61
N GLN A 132 -18.10 -2.27 -26.73
CA GLN A 132 -17.83 -3.71 -26.78
C GLN A 132 -16.37 -3.93 -27.18
N LEU A 133 -15.52 -4.08 -26.17
CA LEU A 133 -14.05 -4.15 -26.32
C LEU A 133 -13.50 -5.50 -25.84
N GLN A 134 -14.31 -6.55 -25.88
CA GLN A 134 -13.91 -7.86 -25.37
C GLN A 134 -12.73 -8.39 -26.16
N ARG A 135 -11.72 -8.93 -25.46
CA ARG A 135 -10.52 -9.53 -26.07
C ARG A 135 -9.70 -8.59 -26.97
N ARG A 136 -10.02 -7.30 -27.02
CA ARG A 136 -9.22 -6.33 -27.79
C ARG A 136 -7.85 -6.19 -27.13
N ASP A 137 -6.82 -6.04 -27.96
CA ASP A 137 -5.50 -5.62 -27.49
C ASP A 137 -5.45 -4.10 -27.51
N LEU A 138 -5.24 -3.52 -26.33
CA LEU A 138 -5.13 -2.09 -26.03
C LEU A 138 -3.85 -1.83 -25.24
N SER A 139 -2.86 -2.73 -25.34
CA SER A 139 -1.60 -2.62 -24.62
C SER A 139 -0.89 -1.31 -25.00
N GLY A 140 -0.53 -0.52 -24.00
CA GLY A 140 0.13 0.78 -24.17
C GLY A 140 -0.76 1.92 -24.69
N ALA A 141 -2.05 1.68 -24.96
CA ALA A 141 -2.97 2.70 -25.45
C ALA A 141 -3.15 3.86 -24.47
N ASP A 142 -3.37 5.06 -25.01
CA ASP A 142 -3.78 6.24 -24.25
C ASP A 142 -5.30 6.35 -24.20
N LEU A 143 -5.87 6.03 -23.04
CA LEU A 143 -7.30 6.12 -22.73
C LEU A 143 -7.54 7.06 -21.53
N ARG A 144 -6.62 7.99 -21.27
CA ARG A 144 -6.71 8.92 -20.14
C ARG A 144 -7.99 9.74 -20.23
N GLY A 145 -8.74 9.79 -19.14
CA GLY A 145 -10.01 10.51 -19.05
C GLY A 145 -11.14 9.98 -19.95
N ALA A 146 -10.96 8.84 -20.62
CA ALA A 146 -12.04 8.25 -21.43
C ALA A 146 -13.21 7.79 -20.54
N ASP A 147 -14.43 7.93 -21.04
CA ASP A 147 -15.62 7.34 -20.40
C ASP A 147 -15.82 5.92 -20.93
N LEU A 148 -15.41 4.94 -20.14
CA LEU A 148 -15.60 3.50 -20.35
C LEU A 148 -16.68 2.94 -19.42
N SER A 149 -17.57 3.77 -18.89
CA SER A 149 -18.59 3.32 -17.94
C SER A 149 -19.49 2.26 -18.58
N GLY A 150 -19.67 1.14 -17.87
CA GLY A 150 -20.40 -0.03 -18.36
C GLY A 150 -19.79 -0.71 -19.60
N ALA A 151 -18.60 -0.32 -20.08
CA ALA A 151 -17.97 -0.96 -21.21
C ALA A 151 -17.62 -2.42 -20.92
N SER A 152 -17.62 -3.26 -21.95
CA SER A 152 -17.26 -4.66 -21.83
C SER A 152 -15.82 -4.89 -22.29
N LEU A 153 -14.89 -4.90 -21.34
CA LEU A 153 -13.46 -5.17 -21.49
C LEU A 153 -13.08 -6.61 -21.10
N HIS A 154 -14.05 -7.53 -21.15
CA HIS A 154 -13.84 -8.92 -20.76
C HIS A 154 -12.68 -9.56 -21.54
N ARG A 155 -11.67 -10.05 -20.82
CA ARG A 155 -10.43 -10.61 -21.39
C ARG A 155 -9.65 -9.67 -22.31
N ALA A 156 -9.87 -8.35 -22.24
CA ALA A 156 -9.06 -7.38 -22.97
C ALA A 156 -7.61 -7.41 -22.46
N ARG A 157 -6.65 -7.10 -23.33
CA ARG A 157 -5.25 -6.86 -22.96
C ARG A 157 -5.07 -5.35 -22.82
N LEU A 158 -4.80 -4.90 -21.61
CA LEU A 158 -4.61 -3.51 -21.20
C LEU A 158 -3.24 -3.34 -20.52
N LEU A 159 -2.25 -4.10 -21.00
CA LEU A 159 -0.89 -4.09 -20.45
C LEU A 159 -0.30 -2.70 -20.61
N GLU A 160 0.14 -2.08 -19.51
CA GLU A 160 0.77 -0.74 -19.52
C GLU A 160 -0.09 0.36 -20.16
N THR A 161 -1.41 0.17 -20.28
CA THR A 161 -2.35 1.18 -20.79
C THR A 161 -2.45 2.38 -19.85
N GLN A 162 -2.60 3.58 -20.41
CA GLN A 162 -2.82 4.80 -19.64
C GLN A 162 -4.33 5.06 -19.49
N LEU A 163 -4.87 4.87 -18.28
CA LEU A 163 -6.27 5.05 -17.90
C LEU A 163 -6.43 6.08 -16.77
N ASP A 164 -5.46 6.98 -16.60
CA ASP A 164 -5.51 8.01 -15.56
C ASP A 164 -6.78 8.85 -15.71
N GLY A 165 -7.54 8.97 -14.61
CA GLY A 165 -8.83 9.65 -14.55
C GLY A 165 -9.93 9.09 -15.44
N ALA A 166 -9.75 7.91 -16.05
CA ALA A 166 -10.80 7.27 -16.84
C ALA A 166 -12.00 6.87 -15.96
N ASN A 167 -13.20 6.93 -16.54
CA ASN A 167 -14.41 6.44 -15.89
C ASN A 167 -14.66 5.00 -16.33
N LEU A 168 -14.40 4.03 -15.45
CA LEU A 168 -14.62 2.59 -15.62
C LEU A 168 -15.77 2.09 -14.73
N ALA A 169 -16.65 2.99 -14.27
CA ALA A 169 -17.74 2.63 -13.36
C ALA A 169 -18.64 1.55 -13.98
N GLY A 170 -18.82 0.44 -13.26
CA GLY A 170 -19.60 -0.71 -13.72
C GLY A 170 -19.03 -1.46 -14.94
N ALA A 171 -17.83 -1.13 -15.41
CA ALA A 171 -17.21 -1.81 -16.55
C ALA A 171 -16.94 -3.29 -16.23
N ASN A 172 -17.02 -4.15 -17.25
CA ASN A 172 -16.69 -5.56 -17.13
C ASN A 172 -15.24 -5.81 -17.55
N LEU A 173 -14.34 -5.85 -16.57
CA LEU A 173 -12.91 -6.13 -16.69
C LEU A 173 -12.56 -7.57 -16.28
N ASN A 174 -13.55 -8.47 -16.18
CA ASN A 174 -13.30 -9.85 -15.76
C ASN A 174 -12.26 -10.51 -16.68
N LEU A 175 -11.25 -11.13 -16.07
CA LEU A 175 -10.13 -11.78 -16.76
C LEU A 175 -9.30 -10.85 -17.66
N ALA A 176 -9.42 -9.52 -17.54
CA ALA A 176 -8.57 -8.58 -18.27
C ALA A 176 -7.13 -8.57 -17.72
N ASP A 177 -6.18 -8.26 -18.58
CA ASP A 177 -4.76 -8.09 -18.22
C ASP A 177 -4.44 -6.59 -18.17
N LEU A 178 -4.45 -5.99 -16.98
CA LEU A 178 -4.10 -4.61 -16.69
C LEU A 178 -2.72 -4.50 -16.00
N LYS A 179 -1.85 -5.48 -16.19
CA LYS A 179 -0.54 -5.48 -15.54
C LYS A 179 0.23 -4.20 -15.89
N GLY A 180 0.73 -3.51 -14.88
CA GLY A 180 1.46 -2.25 -15.06
C GLY A 180 0.64 -1.07 -15.61
N ALA A 181 -0.68 -1.20 -15.78
CA ALA A 181 -1.51 -0.10 -16.26
C ALA A 181 -1.52 1.08 -15.28
N SER A 182 -1.64 2.29 -15.81
CA SER A 182 -1.83 3.50 -15.00
C SER A 182 -3.31 3.81 -14.88
N LEU A 183 -3.83 3.82 -13.66
CA LEU A 183 -5.24 4.02 -13.28
C LEU A 183 -5.33 5.10 -12.19
N LEU A 184 -4.42 6.07 -12.20
CA LEU A 184 -4.37 7.12 -11.18
C LEU A 184 -5.68 7.91 -11.18
N ALA A 185 -6.32 8.02 -10.02
CA ALA A 185 -7.61 8.68 -9.84
C ALA A 185 -8.74 8.16 -10.77
N ALA A 186 -8.63 6.94 -11.31
CA ALA A 186 -9.67 6.34 -12.13
C ALA A 186 -10.90 5.95 -11.29
N ASP A 187 -12.09 6.04 -11.89
CA ASP A 187 -13.35 5.60 -11.27
C ASP A 187 -13.66 4.16 -11.67
N LEU A 188 -13.49 3.21 -10.76
CA LEU A 188 -13.77 1.79 -10.93
C LEU A 188 -14.95 1.33 -10.07
N ARG A 189 -15.84 2.25 -9.66
CA ARG A 189 -16.96 1.92 -8.77
C ARG A 189 -17.83 0.83 -9.37
N GLY A 190 -18.07 -0.22 -8.61
CA GLY A 190 -18.89 -1.37 -9.03
C GLY A 190 -18.34 -2.14 -10.24
N ALA A 191 -17.10 -1.90 -10.68
CA ALA A 191 -16.51 -2.63 -11.80
C ALA A 191 -16.36 -4.13 -11.48
N LEU A 192 -16.43 -4.95 -12.52
CA LEU A 192 -16.25 -6.41 -12.41
C LEU A 192 -14.81 -6.75 -12.77
N LEU A 193 -14.03 -7.20 -11.79
CA LEU A 193 -12.59 -7.47 -11.89
C LEU A 193 -12.26 -8.93 -11.50
N TYR A 194 -13.23 -9.85 -11.64
CA TYR A 194 -13.04 -11.26 -11.32
C TYR A 194 -11.85 -11.82 -12.10
N ARG A 195 -10.83 -12.29 -11.36
CA ARG A 195 -9.56 -12.82 -11.91
C ARG A 195 -8.83 -11.87 -12.88
N ALA A 196 -9.08 -10.56 -12.80
CA ALA A 196 -8.28 -9.59 -13.54
C ALA A 196 -6.84 -9.55 -12.99
N ASP A 197 -5.87 -9.29 -13.86
CA ASP A 197 -4.48 -9.08 -13.45
C ASP A 197 -4.16 -7.59 -13.45
N LEU A 198 -4.01 -7.01 -12.27
CA LEU A 198 -3.60 -5.62 -12.03
C LEU A 198 -2.24 -5.60 -11.31
N SER A 199 -1.44 -6.66 -11.44
CA SER A 199 -0.13 -6.72 -10.80
C SER A 199 0.72 -5.54 -11.25
N ARG A 200 1.37 -4.85 -10.30
CA ARG A 200 2.18 -3.63 -10.56
C ARG A 200 1.42 -2.45 -11.18
N ALA A 201 0.10 -2.46 -11.20
CA ALA A 201 -0.68 -1.31 -11.67
C ALA A 201 -0.57 -0.11 -10.71
N HIS A 202 -0.78 1.10 -11.24
CA HIS A 202 -0.79 2.35 -10.48
C HIS A 202 -2.23 2.81 -10.25
N LEU A 203 -2.76 2.64 -9.05
CA LEU A 203 -4.16 2.88 -8.66
C LEU A 203 -4.27 3.97 -7.57
N GLY A 204 -3.22 4.76 -7.38
CA GLY A 204 -3.22 5.86 -6.40
C GLY A 204 -4.43 6.77 -6.59
N ASP A 205 -5.14 7.07 -5.51
CA ASP A 205 -6.41 7.83 -5.50
C ASP A 205 -7.58 7.24 -6.31
N ALA A 206 -7.47 6.03 -6.87
CA ALA A 206 -8.57 5.39 -7.60
C ALA A 206 -9.75 5.00 -6.69
N ASP A 207 -10.93 4.85 -7.29
CA ASP A 207 -12.16 4.47 -6.60
C ASP A 207 -12.65 3.09 -7.01
N LEU A 208 -12.41 2.09 -6.18
CA LEU A 208 -12.88 0.70 -6.32
C LEU A 208 -14.07 0.40 -5.39
N SER A 209 -14.81 1.41 -4.94
CA SER A 209 -15.94 1.21 -4.02
C SER A 209 -16.98 0.28 -4.65
N GLY A 210 -17.38 -0.76 -3.91
CA GLY A 210 -18.31 -1.79 -4.38
C GLY A 210 -17.82 -2.66 -5.55
N ALA A 211 -16.56 -2.55 -5.96
CA ALA A 211 -16.00 -3.37 -7.04
C ALA A 211 -15.92 -4.85 -6.66
N ARG A 212 -15.94 -5.73 -7.67
CA ARG A 212 -15.91 -7.19 -7.51
C ARG A 212 -14.56 -7.74 -7.96
N LEU A 213 -13.67 -7.94 -7.00
CA LEU A 213 -12.26 -8.27 -7.18
C LEU A 213 -11.92 -9.74 -6.88
N GLN A 214 -12.92 -10.62 -6.78
CA GLN A 214 -12.67 -11.99 -6.31
C GLN A 214 -11.59 -12.69 -7.16
N ASN A 215 -10.55 -13.21 -6.50
CA ASN A 215 -9.38 -13.83 -7.13
C ASN A 215 -8.58 -12.92 -8.09
N ALA A 216 -8.72 -11.59 -8.01
CA ALA A 216 -7.89 -10.67 -8.78
C ALA A 216 -6.43 -10.71 -8.28
N ARG A 217 -5.50 -10.31 -9.15
CA ARG A 217 -4.08 -10.15 -8.81
C ARG A 217 -3.74 -8.68 -8.76
N LEU A 218 -3.32 -8.19 -7.61
CA LEU A 218 -2.89 -6.82 -7.31
C LEU A 218 -1.51 -6.82 -6.62
N GLY A 219 -0.73 -7.89 -6.82
CA GLY A 219 0.59 -8.01 -6.23
C GLY A 219 1.52 -6.89 -6.71
N GLN A 220 2.26 -6.28 -5.78
CA GLN A 220 3.15 -5.14 -6.05
C GLN A 220 2.45 -3.92 -6.66
N ALA A 221 1.13 -3.81 -6.59
CA ALA A 221 0.41 -2.64 -7.09
C ALA A 221 0.61 -1.42 -6.16
N GLU A 222 0.62 -0.23 -6.76
CA GLU A 222 0.70 1.05 -6.04
C GLU A 222 -0.72 1.60 -5.86
N MET A 223 -1.31 1.40 -4.69
CA MET A 223 -2.72 1.68 -4.36
C MET A 223 -2.86 2.60 -3.14
N TRP A 224 -1.96 3.57 -3.01
CA TRP A 224 -2.03 4.53 -1.90
C TRP A 224 -3.30 5.39 -2.03
N ARG A 225 -3.99 5.64 -0.91
CA ARG A 225 -5.26 6.39 -0.85
C ARG A 225 -6.40 5.85 -1.74
N THR A 226 -6.29 4.64 -2.27
CA THR A 226 -7.35 3.99 -3.05
C THR A 226 -8.56 3.68 -2.15
N ARG A 227 -9.78 3.86 -2.68
CA ARG A 227 -11.02 3.54 -1.96
C ARG A 227 -11.55 2.17 -2.37
N PHE A 228 -11.67 1.26 -1.42
CA PHE A 228 -12.24 -0.08 -1.54
C PHE A 228 -13.54 -0.23 -0.74
N THR A 229 -14.20 0.86 -0.36
CA THR A 229 -15.36 0.83 0.54
C THR A 229 -16.43 -0.14 0.02
N GLY A 230 -16.76 -1.16 0.83
CA GLY A 230 -17.75 -2.18 0.47
C GLY A 230 -17.36 -3.09 -0.71
N ALA A 231 -16.10 -3.11 -1.15
CA ALA A 231 -15.63 -3.98 -2.23
C ALA A 231 -15.69 -5.46 -1.84
N LEU A 232 -15.91 -6.33 -2.83
CA LEU A 232 -15.92 -7.78 -2.68
C LEU A 232 -14.62 -8.36 -3.25
N ALA A 233 -13.61 -8.52 -2.41
CA ALA A 233 -12.22 -8.83 -2.77
C ALA A 233 -11.72 -10.14 -2.12
N MET A 234 -12.60 -11.13 -2.01
CA MET A 234 -12.27 -12.45 -1.48
C MET A 234 -11.15 -13.14 -2.29
N ALA A 235 -10.19 -13.76 -1.62
CA ALA A 235 -9.06 -14.46 -2.21
C ALA A 235 -8.22 -13.63 -3.21
N THR A 236 -8.20 -12.30 -3.05
CA THR A 236 -7.39 -11.39 -3.87
C THR A 236 -5.93 -11.44 -3.43
N ASN A 237 -5.00 -11.42 -4.38
CA ASN A 237 -3.58 -11.29 -4.07
C ASN A 237 -3.18 -9.81 -4.03
N LEU A 238 -2.82 -9.31 -2.86
CA LEU A 238 -2.34 -7.94 -2.59
C LEU A 238 -0.90 -7.97 -2.01
N SER A 239 -0.17 -9.07 -2.25
CA SER A 239 1.17 -9.26 -1.69
C SER A 239 2.13 -8.18 -2.17
N ALA A 240 2.91 -7.64 -1.24
CA ALA A 240 3.85 -6.54 -1.45
C ALA A 240 3.23 -5.28 -2.09
N ALA A 241 1.91 -5.10 -2.02
CA ALA A 241 1.26 -3.90 -2.51
C ALA A 241 1.40 -2.72 -1.53
N ASN A 242 1.37 -1.50 -2.05
CA ASN A 242 1.33 -0.28 -1.26
C ASN A 242 -0.13 0.18 -1.13
N LEU A 243 -0.70 0.05 0.07
CA LEU A 243 -2.06 0.40 0.44
C LEU A 243 -2.07 1.56 1.45
N ARG A 244 -1.02 2.38 1.47
CA ARG A 244 -0.89 3.44 2.46
C ARG A 244 -2.08 4.42 2.38
N GLY A 245 -2.77 4.62 3.50
CA GLY A 245 -3.92 5.51 3.59
C GLY A 245 -5.15 5.03 2.78
N ALA A 246 -5.16 3.79 2.31
CA ALA A 246 -6.30 3.24 1.59
C ALA A 246 -7.51 3.07 2.51
N ASP A 247 -8.71 3.21 1.94
CA ASP A 247 -9.97 2.98 2.64
C ASP A 247 -10.54 1.60 2.30
N LEU A 248 -10.44 0.65 3.22
CA LEU A 248 -10.95 -0.72 3.10
C LEU A 248 -12.20 -0.93 3.98
N GLN A 249 -12.91 0.14 4.36
CA GLN A 249 -14.09 0.04 5.21
C GLN A 249 -15.17 -0.83 4.59
N LEU A 250 -15.83 -1.66 5.42
CA LEU A 250 -16.95 -2.52 5.02
C LEU A 250 -16.61 -3.54 3.90
N ALA A 251 -15.35 -3.63 3.49
CA ALA A 251 -14.94 -4.50 2.40
C ALA A 251 -14.79 -5.95 2.88
N ASN A 252 -14.96 -6.90 1.97
CA ASN A 252 -14.73 -8.31 2.24
C ASN A 252 -13.45 -8.78 1.54
N PHE A 253 -12.41 -8.99 2.34
CA PHE A 253 -11.10 -9.52 1.96
C PHE A 253 -10.85 -10.91 2.57
N GLN A 254 -11.90 -11.71 2.77
CA GLN A 254 -11.76 -13.08 3.27
C GLN A 254 -10.76 -13.88 2.41
N GLY A 255 -9.78 -14.49 3.07
CA GLY A 255 -8.73 -15.29 2.43
C GLY A 255 -7.79 -14.51 1.49
N ALA A 256 -7.81 -13.17 1.53
CA ALA A 256 -6.91 -12.36 0.72
C ALA A 256 -5.46 -12.43 1.24
N ASP A 257 -4.51 -12.24 0.32
CA ASP A 257 -3.08 -12.26 0.64
C ASP A 257 -2.50 -10.84 0.67
N PHE A 258 -2.23 -10.33 1.86
CA PHE A 258 -1.58 -9.05 2.14
C PHE A 258 -0.10 -9.22 2.53
N GLN A 259 0.52 -10.37 2.30
CA GLN A 259 1.89 -10.63 2.72
C GLN A 259 2.85 -9.52 2.27
N ARG A 260 3.64 -8.98 3.20
CA ARG A 260 4.61 -7.88 2.96
C ARG A 260 4.02 -6.57 2.40
N SER A 261 2.70 -6.40 2.42
CA SER A 261 2.08 -5.15 1.99
C SER A 261 2.25 -4.04 3.02
N ASP A 262 2.12 -2.79 2.57
CA ASP A 262 2.15 -1.60 3.41
C ASP A 262 0.75 -1.00 3.54
N LEU A 263 0.10 -1.21 4.68
CA LEU A 263 -1.22 -0.68 5.02
C LEU A 263 -1.14 0.47 6.04
N ARG A 264 0.01 1.17 6.13
CA ARG A 264 0.14 2.30 7.06
C ARG A 264 -0.97 3.31 6.84
N ASP A 265 -1.52 3.84 7.93
CA ASP A 265 -2.56 4.86 7.92
C ASP A 265 -3.88 4.41 7.23
N ALA A 266 -4.03 3.13 6.87
CA ALA A 266 -5.23 2.62 6.19
C ALA A 266 -6.41 2.46 7.16
N SER A 267 -7.62 2.47 6.61
CA SER A 267 -8.86 2.25 7.36
C SER A 267 -9.44 0.87 7.02
N LEU A 268 -9.49 -0.03 7.98
CA LEU A 268 -10.02 -1.39 7.87
C LEU A 268 -11.33 -1.54 8.66
N THR A 269 -11.91 -0.41 9.09
CA THR A 269 -13.04 -0.38 10.01
C THR A 269 -14.25 -1.12 9.45
N ASN A 270 -14.84 -2.01 10.25
CA ASN A 270 -15.93 -2.90 9.86
C ASN A 270 -15.63 -3.82 8.65
N GLY A 271 -14.36 -4.00 8.29
CA GLY A 271 -13.96 -4.90 7.19
C GLY A 271 -13.88 -6.36 7.63
N GLY A 272 -14.13 -7.27 6.68
CA GLY A 272 -14.00 -8.71 6.87
C GLY A 272 -12.69 -9.23 6.30
N PHE A 273 -11.85 -9.83 7.14
CA PHE A 273 -10.51 -10.32 6.80
C PHE A 273 -10.27 -11.75 7.30
N ILE A 274 -11.34 -12.53 7.41
CA ILE A 274 -11.30 -13.92 7.89
C ILE A 274 -10.31 -14.72 7.05
N GLY A 275 -9.35 -15.40 7.70
CA GLY A 275 -8.34 -16.22 7.04
C GLY A 275 -7.37 -15.46 6.12
N ALA A 276 -7.33 -14.12 6.20
CA ALA A 276 -6.42 -13.33 5.38
C ALA A 276 -4.96 -13.45 5.87
N ASN A 277 -4.01 -13.37 4.95
CA ASN A 277 -2.59 -13.45 5.25
C ASN A 277 -1.97 -12.04 5.32
N PHE A 278 -1.63 -11.56 6.51
CA PHE A 278 -0.90 -10.33 6.78
C PHE A 278 0.55 -10.57 7.21
N SER A 279 1.11 -11.74 6.94
CA SER A 279 2.48 -12.05 7.35
C SER A 279 3.48 -11.01 6.82
N SER A 280 4.31 -10.49 7.72
CA SER A 280 5.27 -9.42 7.46
C SER A 280 4.67 -8.11 6.90
N ALA A 281 3.35 -7.92 6.98
CA ALA A 281 2.71 -6.69 6.55
C ALA A 281 2.91 -5.56 7.57
N ASN A 282 2.88 -4.32 7.08
CA ASN A 282 2.97 -3.14 7.92
C ASN A 282 1.60 -2.49 8.07
N LEU A 283 0.97 -2.68 9.23
CA LEU A 283 -0.31 -2.11 9.62
C LEU A 283 -0.15 -1.02 10.70
N ALA A 284 1.00 -0.34 10.76
CA ALA A 284 1.18 0.74 11.72
C ALA A 284 0.17 1.87 11.47
N GLN A 285 -0.42 2.42 12.54
CA GLN A 285 -1.44 3.49 12.49
C GLN A 285 -2.74 3.10 11.77
N VAL A 286 -2.99 1.81 11.55
CA VAL A 286 -4.23 1.35 10.94
C VAL A 286 -5.43 1.62 11.86
N SER A 287 -6.58 1.97 11.28
CA SER A 287 -7.86 1.97 12.01
C SER A 287 -8.65 0.72 11.68
N ALA A 288 -8.59 -0.29 12.55
CA ALA A 288 -9.28 -1.58 12.35
C ALA A 288 -10.47 -1.75 13.31
N PHE A 289 -11.12 -0.66 13.71
CA PHE A 289 -12.27 -0.71 14.62
C PHE A 289 -13.33 -1.68 14.09
N ASN A 290 -13.75 -2.65 14.92
CA ASN A 290 -14.76 -3.65 14.55
C ASN A 290 -14.40 -4.50 13.31
N ALA A 291 -13.11 -4.63 12.99
CA ALA A 291 -12.65 -5.52 11.94
C ALA A 291 -12.65 -6.99 12.42
N ASP A 292 -12.87 -7.89 11.46
CA ASP A 292 -12.93 -9.31 11.71
C ASP A 292 -11.71 -10.03 11.11
N PHE A 293 -10.79 -10.45 11.98
CA PHE A 293 -9.56 -11.16 11.63
C PHE A 293 -9.56 -12.61 12.12
N LEU A 294 -10.73 -13.25 12.24
CA LEU A 294 -10.84 -14.68 12.55
C LEU A 294 -9.91 -15.50 11.65
N ASP A 295 -9.08 -16.37 12.23
CA ASP A 295 -8.12 -17.25 11.54
C ASP A 295 -7.08 -16.52 10.65
N ALA A 296 -6.90 -15.20 10.79
CA ALA A 296 -5.94 -14.45 9.98
C ALA A 296 -4.49 -14.68 10.44
N ASP A 297 -3.54 -14.61 9.51
CA ASP A 297 -2.11 -14.76 9.80
C ASP A 297 -1.41 -13.40 9.92
N PHE A 298 -0.83 -13.10 11.07
CA PHE A 298 -0.05 -11.88 11.31
C PHE A 298 1.42 -12.16 11.63
N LEU A 299 1.97 -13.32 11.27
CA LEU A 299 3.37 -13.65 11.55
C LEU A 299 4.33 -12.50 11.14
N ASN A 300 5.06 -11.95 12.11
CA ASN A 300 5.99 -10.81 11.93
C ASN A 300 5.32 -9.50 11.42
N ALA A 301 4.01 -9.36 11.55
CA ALA A 301 3.31 -8.14 11.16
C ALA A 301 3.57 -7.00 12.17
N ARG A 302 3.43 -5.76 11.71
CA ARG A 302 3.60 -4.56 12.54
C ARG A 302 2.27 -3.85 12.72
N MET A 303 1.85 -3.63 13.95
CA MET A 303 0.58 -2.96 14.32
C MET A 303 0.80 -1.80 15.29
N ALA A 304 1.95 -1.13 15.19
CA ALA A 304 2.29 -0.04 16.08
C ALA A 304 1.29 1.12 15.91
N ASN A 305 0.74 1.61 17.02
CA ASN A 305 -0.27 2.68 17.07
C ASN A 305 -1.58 2.33 16.32
N ALA A 306 -1.87 1.05 16.09
CA ALA A 306 -3.11 0.61 15.48
C ALA A 306 -4.31 0.79 16.44
N ASP A 307 -5.47 1.17 15.91
CA ASP A 307 -6.73 1.09 16.64
C ASP A 307 -7.39 -0.26 16.39
N LEU A 308 -7.38 -1.12 17.41
CA LEU A 308 -7.85 -2.50 17.37
C LEU A 308 -9.06 -2.72 18.28
N ARG A 309 -9.82 -1.66 18.59
CA ARG A 309 -11.02 -1.79 19.43
C ARG A 309 -12.10 -2.60 18.70
N ASN A 310 -12.76 -3.49 19.45
CA ASN A 310 -13.80 -4.40 19.00
C ASN A 310 -13.36 -5.36 17.88
N VAL A 311 -12.06 -5.64 17.80
CA VAL A 311 -11.51 -6.56 16.80
C VAL A 311 -11.66 -8.00 17.24
N ARG A 312 -11.93 -8.89 16.28
CA ARG A 312 -11.93 -10.34 16.46
C ARG A 312 -10.64 -10.97 15.93
N PHE A 313 -9.88 -11.63 16.80
CA PHE A 313 -8.64 -12.35 16.49
C PHE A 313 -8.73 -13.86 16.80
N ASP A 314 -9.92 -14.41 17.07
CA ASP A 314 -10.09 -15.84 17.34
C ASP A 314 -9.36 -16.69 16.26
N GLY A 315 -8.50 -17.60 16.69
CA GLY A 315 -7.72 -18.47 15.78
C GLY A 315 -6.61 -17.77 14.98
N ALA A 316 -6.43 -16.45 15.12
CA ALA A 316 -5.41 -15.70 14.40
C ALA A 316 -3.99 -16.02 14.88
N ILE A 317 -3.03 -16.02 13.96
CA ILE A 317 -1.61 -16.22 14.26
C ILE A 317 -1.00 -14.86 14.61
N LEU A 318 -0.71 -14.62 15.89
CA LEU A 318 -0.15 -13.35 16.38
C LEU A 318 1.34 -13.44 16.77
N THR A 319 2.05 -14.44 16.26
CA THR A 319 3.47 -14.67 16.57
C THR A 319 4.35 -13.53 16.05
N CYS A 320 5.19 -12.97 16.92
CA CYS A 320 6.12 -11.87 16.59
C CYS A 320 5.44 -10.59 16.07
N VAL A 321 4.20 -10.31 16.48
CA VAL A 321 3.49 -9.08 16.11
C VAL A 321 3.92 -7.89 16.98
N GLU A 322 4.19 -6.74 16.36
CA GLU A 322 4.50 -5.50 17.07
C GLU A 322 3.24 -4.69 17.41
N PHE A 323 2.77 -4.74 18.66
CA PHE A 323 1.60 -3.97 19.14
C PHE A 323 1.94 -2.64 19.85
N GLN A 324 3.11 -2.06 19.57
CA GLN A 324 3.59 -0.87 20.31
C GLN A 324 2.56 0.27 20.25
N ASN A 325 2.05 0.72 21.40
CA ASN A 325 1.01 1.74 21.53
C ASN A 325 -0.31 1.44 20.77
N ALA A 326 -0.58 0.18 20.44
CA ALA A 326 -1.87 -0.19 19.87
C ALA A 326 -3.00 0.06 20.90
N ILE A 327 -4.12 0.58 20.42
CA ILE A 327 -5.30 0.83 21.23
C ILE A 327 -6.14 -0.45 21.20
N LEU A 328 -6.21 -1.13 22.34
CA LEU A 328 -7.01 -2.33 22.53
C LEU A 328 -8.28 -2.00 23.33
N GLY A 329 -9.42 -2.57 22.94
CA GLY A 329 -10.64 -2.48 23.75
C GLY A 329 -11.71 -3.44 23.26
N ARG A 330 -12.21 -4.33 24.13
CA ARG A 330 -13.16 -5.41 23.78
C ARG A 330 -12.66 -6.28 22.61
N VAL A 331 -11.41 -6.70 22.69
CA VAL A 331 -10.79 -7.58 21.69
C VAL A 331 -11.11 -9.04 22.03
N GLN A 332 -11.48 -9.84 21.02
CA GLN A 332 -11.64 -11.29 21.13
C GLN A 332 -10.37 -11.96 20.58
N PHE A 333 -9.87 -12.99 21.25
CA PHE A 333 -8.63 -13.70 20.93
C PHE A 333 -8.88 -15.20 20.85
#